data_AF-A0AAV1WBT3-F1
#
_entry.id   AF-A0AAV1WBT3-F1
#
_cell.length_a   1.000
_cell.length_b   1.000
_cell.length_c   1.000
_cell.angle_alpha   90.00
_cell.angle_beta   90.00
_cell.angle_gamma   90.00
#
_symmetry.space_group_name_H-M   'P 1'
#
loop_
_entity.id
_entity.type
_entity.pdbx_description
1 polymer ?
#
loop_
_entity_poly.entity_id
_entity_poly.type
_entity_poly.pdbx_seq_one_letter_code
_entity_poly.pdbx_strand_id
1 'polypeptide(L)'
;MGGDEGYVPDGAVYRNPRLFYRSYLEMEKILKVYVYPDGDHPIAHDGPCKDIYSIEGRFLHEIEHGRGRFMTNDPSLAHVYFLPFSIAWMVKYLYTPLSYDHSPLRQFVSDYVRVISTKYPFWNRTHGADHFTSCLLVMIGLVHFPSL
;
A
#
# COMPACT_ATOMS: atom_id res chain seq x y z
N MET A 1 -21.52 -10.19 -26.11
CA MET A 1 -20.72 -9.36 -27.03
C MET A 1 -20.87 -7.92 -26.58
N GLY A 2 -19.76 -7.25 -26.29
CA GLY A 2 -19.71 -5.88 -25.76
C GLY A 2 -18.35 -5.66 -25.10
N GLY A 3 -17.30 -5.66 -25.93
CA GLY A 3 -15.94 -5.40 -25.48
C GLY A 3 -15.80 -3.94 -25.07
N ASP A 4 -15.07 -3.74 -23.97
CA ASP A 4 -14.67 -2.44 -23.42
C ASP A 4 -13.56 -1.83 -24.31
N GLU A 5 -13.81 -1.74 -25.62
CA GLU A 5 -12.89 -1.18 -26.58
C GLU A 5 -13.02 0.35 -26.61
N GLY A 6 -12.12 1.03 -25.89
CA GLY A 6 -11.64 2.33 -26.35
C GLY A 6 -12.00 3.58 -25.54
N TYR A 7 -12.32 3.47 -24.25
CA TYR A 7 -12.39 4.68 -23.41
C TYR A 7 -10.98 5.21 -23.12
N VAL A 8 -10.50 6.11 -23.98
CA VAL A 8 -9.31 6.93 -23.69
C VAL A 8 -9.78 8.13 -22.87
N PRO A 9 -9.30 8.32 -21.63
CA PRO A 9 -9.65 9.50 -20.83
C PRO A 9 -9.30 10.78 -21.61
N ASP A 10 -10.17 11.77 -21.66
CA ASP A 10 -9.88 13.08 -22.25
C ASP A 10 -9.99 14.17 -21.17
N GLY A 11 -9.11 15.17 -21.24
CA GLY A 11 -9.08 16.28 -20.27
C GLY A 11 -7.69 16.82 -19.95
N ALA A 12 -7.64 18.08 -19.50
CA ALA A 12 -6.42 18.84 -19.21
C ALA A 12 -5.53 18.23 -18.09
N VAL A 13 -6.03 17.21 -17.38
CA VAL A 13 -5.29 16.47 -16.35
C VAL A 13 -4.17 15.62 -16.96
N TYR A 14 -4.34 15.14 -18.20
CA TYR A 14 -3.36 14.26 -18.84
C TYR A 14 -2.51 15.01 -19.86
N ARG A 15 -1.18 14.99 -19.67
CA ARG A 15 -0.23 15.52 -20.66
C ARG A 15 -0.31 14.78 -22.00
N ASN A 16 -0.56 13.47 -21.96
CA ASN A 16 -0.86 12.64 -23.14
C ASN A 16 -1.78 11.46 -22.74
N PRO A 17 -3.10 11.56 -23.00
CA PRO A 17 -4.04 10.57 -22.50
C PRO A 17 -3.92 9.19 -23.18
N ARG A 18 -3.56 9.14 -24.47
CA ARG A 18 -3.38 7.87 -25.19
C ARG A 18 -2.19 7.08 -24.66
N LEU A 19 -1.08 7.76 -24.40
CA LEU A 19 0.10 7.12 -23.81
C LEU A 19 -0.20 6.62 -22.40
N PHE A 20 -0.87 7.45 -21.58
CA PHE A 20 -1.29 7.03 -20.24
C PHE A 20 -2.18 5.79 -20.29
N TYR A 21 -3.23 5.79 -21.12
CA TYR A 21 -4.15 4.68 -21.24
C TYR A 21 -3.45 3.40 -21.68
N ARG A 22 -2.55 3.48 -22.68
CA ARG A 22 -1.75 2.34 -23.11
C ARG A 22 -0.87 1.79 -21.99
N SER A 23 -0.15 2.66 -21.27
CA SER A 23 0.70 2.25 -20.13
C SER A 23 -0.13 1.65 -18.99
N TYR A 24 -1.32 2.20 -18.72
CA TYR A 24 -2.25 1.67 -17.74
C TYR A 24 -2.72 0.26 -18.07
N LEU A 25 -3.13 0.02 -19.32
CA LEU A 25 -3.56 -1.32 -19.76
C LEU A 25 -2.43 -2.36 -19.67
N GLU A 26 -1.19 -1.97 -19.95
CA GLU A 26 -0.04 -2.86 -19.77
C GLU A 26 0.26 -3.12 -18.29
N MET A 27 0.24 -2.07 -17.46
CA MET A 27 0.37 -2.18 -16.01
C MET A 27 -0.69 -3.13 -15.42
N GLU A 28 -1.94 -3.05 -15.86
CA GLU A 28 -3.01 -3.94 -15.40
C GLU A 28 -2.74 -5.44 -15.66
N LYS A 29 -1.93 -5.76 -16.68
CA LYS A 29 -1.61 -7.15 -17.04
C LYS A 29 -0.40 -7.67 -16.27
N ILE A 30 0.62 -6.82 -16.12
CA ILE A 30 1.93 -7.25 -15.61
C ILE A 30 2.12 -6.97 -14.13
N LEU A 31 1.47 -5.95 -13.57
CA LEU A 31 1.71 -5.54 -12.18
C LEU A 31 1.33 -6.66 -11.22
N LYS A 32 2.30 -7.03 -10.39
CA LYS A 32 2.14 -8.00 -9.30
C LYS A 32 2.59 -7.39 -7.99
N VAL A 33 1.70 -7.44 -7.01
CA VAL A 33 1.86 -6.94 -5.66
C VAL A 33 1.84 -8.13 -4.72
N TYR A 34 2.89 -8.30 -3.93
CA TYR A 34 2.89 -9.27 -2.84
C TYR A 34 2.40 -8.57 -1.59
N VAL A 35 1.36 -9.10 -0.94
CA VAL A 35 0.85 -8.58 0.32
C VAL A 35 1.44 -9.41 1.45
N TYR A 36 2.08 -8.76 2.42
CA TYR A 36 2.57 -9.48 3.60
C TYR A 36 1.39 -10.04 4.40
N PRO A 37 1.37 -11.33 4.73
CA PRO A 37 0.29 -11.92 5.52
C PRO A 37 0.38 -11.60 7.03
N ASP A 38 1.40 -10.86 7.44
CA ASP A 38 1.65 -10.53 8.84
C ASP A 38 0.90 -9.27 9.26
N GLY A 39 0.40 -9.31 10.49
CA GLY A 39 -0.26 -8.20 11.16
C GLY A 39 -1.63 -8.61 11.68
N ASP A 40 -1.98 -8.09 12.85
CA ASP A 40 -3.23 -8.43 13.52
C ASP A 40 -4.32 -7.40 13.20
N HIS A 41 -5.55 -7.89 13.04
CA HIS A 41 -6.73 -7.04 13.01
C HIS A 41 -6.89 -6.28 14.34
N PRO A 42 -7.40 -5.04 14.33
CA PRO A 42 -7.90 -4.28 13.16
C PRO A 42 -6.83 -3.39 12.49
N ILE A 43 -5.57 -3.43 12.94
CA ILE A 43 -4.54 -2.49 12.45
C ILE A 43 -3.97 -2.94 11.10
N ALA A 44 -3.87 -4.25 10.87
CA ALA A 44 -3.48 -4.81 9.58
C ALA A 44 -4.63 -5.55 8.90
N HIS A 45 -4.54 -5.67 7.57
CA HIS A 45 -5.52 -6.34 6.70
C HIS A 45 -6.95 -5.80 6.82
N ASP A 46 -7.12 -4.62 7.43
CA ASP A 46 -8.37 -3.90 7.53
C ASP A 46 -8.09 -2.39 7.43
N GLY A 47 -9.06 -1.64 6.90
CA GLY A 47 -8.92 -0.22 6.60
C GLY A 47 -10.27 0.48 6.60
N PRO A 48 -10.36 1.69 7.18
CA PRO A 48 -11.63 2.41 7.21
C PRO A 48 -12.03 2.83 5.79
N CYS A 49 -13.15 2.30 5.31
CA CYS A 49 -13.72 2.66 4.00
C CYS A 49 -14.58 3.93 4.04
N LYS A 50 -14.42 4.81 5.04
CA LYS A 50 -15.24 6.01 5.24
C LYS A 50 -14.37 7.27 5.31
N ASP A 51 -14.98 8.41 4.97
CA ASP A 51 -14.39 9.75 5.04
C ASP A 51 -13.09 9.91 4.23
N ILE A 52 -12.18 10.78 4.68
CA ILE A 52 -10.90 11.10 4.00
C ILE A 52 -9.95 9.90 3.90
N TYR A 53 -10.22 8.81 4.62
CA TYR A 53 -9.42 7.58 4.62
C TYR A 53 -9.98 6.50 3.68
N SER A 54 -11.09 6.78 3.00
CA SER A 54 -11.77 5.85 2.10
C SER A 54 -10.88 5.34 0.96
N ILE A 55 -9.89 6.12 0.50
CA ILE A 55 -8.94 5.69 -0.55
C ILE A 55 -8.02 4.58 -0.04
N GLU A 56 -7.55 4.68 1.20
CA GLU A 56 -6.71 3.67 1.85
C GLU A 56 -7.49 2.37 2.03
N GLY A 57 -8.68 2.45 2.62
CA GLY A 57 -9.56 1.29 2.78
C GLY A 57 -9.98 0.65 1.45
N ARG A 58 -10.26 1.47 0.43
CA ARG A 58 -10.60 0.96 -0.91
C ARG A 58 -9.41 0.29 -1.58
N PHE A 59 -8.21 0.83 -1.46
CA PHE A 59 -7.00 0.20 -1.98
C PHE A 59 -6.78 -1.17 -1.33
N LEU A 60 -6.84 -1.23 0.00
CA LEU A 60 -6.70 -2.48 0.76
C LEU A 60 -7.72 -3.51 0.32
N HIS A 61 -8.99 -3.10 0.21
CA HIS A 61 -10.08 -3.96 -0.22
C HIS A 61 -9.87 -4.48 -1.64
N GLU A 62 -9.51 -3.63 -2.60
CA GLU A 62 -9.32 -4.05 -4.00
C GLU A 62 -8.10 -4.95 -4.19
N ILE A 63 -7.01 -4.73 -3.43
CA ILE A 63 -5.81 -5.57 -3.48
C ILE A 63 -6.06 -6.94 -2.83
N GLU A 64 -6.72 -6.98 -1.67
CA GLU A 64 -6.91 -8.21 -0.90
C GLU A 64 -8.14 -9.02 -1.33
N HIS A 65 -9.25 -8.35 -1.60
CA HIS A 65 -10.57 -8.95 -1.86
C HIS A 65 -11.05 -8.73 -3.30
N GLY A 66 -10.30 -8.00 -4.12
CA GLY A 66 -10.63 -7.81 -5.53
C GLY A 66 -10.48 -9.08 -6.35
N ARG A 67 -10.54 -8.96 -7.68
CA ARG A 67 -10.50 -10.10 -8.62
C ARG A 67 -9.14 -10.82 -8.70
N GLY A 68 -8.24 -10.63 -7.73
CA GLY A 68 -6.91 -11.25 -7.72
C GLY A 68 -6.01 -10.86 -8.90
N ARG A 69 -6.32 -9.76 -9.61
CA ARG A 69 -5.58 -9.35 -10.82
C ARG A 69 -4.14 -8.92 -10.48
N PHE A 70 -3.98 -8.25 -9.34
CA PHE A 70 -2.74 -7.64 -8.91
C PHE A 70 -2.00 -8.44 -7.83
N MET A 71 -2.70 -9.20 -6.98
CA MET A 71 -2.05 -9.95 -5.91
C MET A 71 -1.23 -11.14 -6.45
N THR A 72 -0.06 -11.38 -5.87
CA THR A 72 0.69 -12.63 -6.03
C THR A 72 1.06 -13.22 -4.66
N ASN A 73 0.95 -14.54 -4.54
CA ASN A 73 1.46 -15.29 -3.37
C ASN A 73 2.93 -15.71 -3.56
N ASP A 74 3.46 -15.60 -4.78
CA ASP A 74 4.86 -15.86 -5.08
C ASP A 74 5.65 -14.55 -5.01
N PRO A 75 6.56 -14.39 -4.03
CA PRO A 75 7.36 -13.17 -3.89
C PRO A 75 8.38 -13.00 -5.02
N SER A 76 8.71 -14.05 -5.79
CA SER A 76 9.63 -13.95 -6.93
C SER A 76 9.01 -13.26 -8.14
N LEU A 77 7.68 -13.35 -8.27
CA LEU A 77 6.89 -12.70 -9.33
C LEU A 77 6.47 -11.27 -8.97
N ALA A 78 6.69 -10.86 -7.73
CA ALA A 78 6.26 -9.57 -7.22
C ALA A 78 7.15 -8.44 -7.73
N HIS A 79 6.51 -7.37 -8.20
CA HIS A 79 7.17 -6.12 -8.60
C HIS A 79 7.31 -5.17 -7.41
N VAL A 80 6.32 -5.18 -6.53
CA VAL A 80 6.27 -4.36 -5.31
C VAL A 80 5.69 -5.17 -4.16
N TYR A 81 6.09 -4.83 -2.94
CA TYR A 81 5.65 -5.49 -1.71
C TYR A 81 4.82 -4.52 -0.87
N PHE A 82 3.62 -4.92 -0.51
CA PHE A 82 2.68 -4.09 0.23
C PHE A 82 2.65 -4.48 1.70
N LEU A 83 2.83 -3.49 2.58
CA LEU A 83 2.71 -3.61 4.04
C LEU A 83 1.27 -3.24 4.44
N PRO A 84 0.40 -4.23 4.74
CA PRO A 84 -1.05 -4.01 4.86
C PRO A 84 -1.47 -3.47 6.24
N PHE A 85 -0.69 -2.58 6.86
CA PHE A 85 -1.14 -1.85 8.05
C PHE A 85 -1.79 -0.52 7.67
N SER A 86 -2.86 -0.17 8.36
CA SER A 86 -3.60 1.08 8.14
C SER A 86 -3.15 2.17 9.11
N ILE A 87 -2.74 3.32 8.57
CA ILE A 87 -2.35 4.48 9.38
C ILE A 87 -3.56 5.05 10.11
N ALA A 88 -4.73 5.05 9.49
CA ALA A 88 -5.95 5.50 10.13
C ALA A 88 -6.30 4.66 11.37
N TRP A 89 -6.16 3.34 11.30
CA TRP A 89 -6.35 2.46 12.46
C TRP A 89 -5.24 2.62 13.50
N MET A 90 -3.98 2.78 13.08
CA MET A 90 -2.89 3.09 14.01
C MET A 90 -3.16 4.38 14.79
N VAL A 91 -3.60 5.45 14.13
CA VAL A 91 -3.97 6.71 14.81
C VAL A 91 -5.14 6.47 15.75
N LYS A 92 -6.17 5.74 15.33
CA LYS A 92 -7.35 5.49 16.17
C LYS A 92 -7.04 4.67 17.43
N TYR A 93 -6.12 3.71 17.37
CA TYR A 93 -5.85 2.79 18.48
C TYR A 93 -4.59 3.10 19.29
N LEU A 94 -3.57 3.71 18.67
CA LEU A 94 -2.26 3.92 19.30
C LEU A 94 -1.98 5.38 19.63
N TYR A 95 -2.65 6.34 18.98
CA TYR A 95 -2.42 7.76 19.23
C TYR A 95 -3.37 8.30 20.30
N THR A 96 -2.79 8.88 21.34
CA THR A 96 -3.55 9.62 22.36
C THR A 96 -3.85 11.03 21.87
N PRO A 97 -5.13 11.44 21.76
CA PRO A 97 -5.47 12.80 21.32
C PRO A 97 -4.79 13.86 22.20
N LEU A 98 -4.33 14.94 21.57
CA LEU A 98 -3.67 16.10 22.23
C LEU A 98 -2.32 15.81 22.89
N SER A 99 -1.79 14.58 22.82
CA SER A 99 -0.46 14.27 23.36
C SER A 99 0.67 14.81 22.48
N TYR A 100 0.43 14.95 21.17
CA TYR A 100 1.46 15.18 20.15
C TYR A 100 2.62 14.15 20.18
N ASP A 101 2.43 13.03 20.90
CA ASP A 101 3.39 11.96 21.00
C ASP A 101 3.14 10.94 19.89
N HIS A 102 4.05 10.91 18.93
CA HIS A 102 4.03 9.97 17.80
C HIS A 102 4.91 8.73 18.05
N SER A 103 5.51 8.61 19.24
CA SER A 103 6.38 7.47 19.59
C SER A 103 5.68 6.12 19.44
N PRO A 104 4.41 5.93 19.87
CA PRO A 104 3.72 4.65 19.69
C PRO A 104 3.57 4.24 18.22
N LEU A 105 3.33 5.23 17.34
CA LEU A 105 3.16 5.00 15.90
C LEU A 105 4.50 4.60 15.26
N ARG A 106 5.58 5.31 15.61
CA ARG A 106 6.94 4.99 15.14
C ARG A 106 7.39 3.62 15.63
N GLN A 107 7.11 3.29 16.88
CA GLN A 107 7.47 2.01 17.47
C GLN A 107 6.74 0.86 16.78
N PHE A 108 5.44 1.00 16.52
CA PHE A 108 4.68 0.00 15.76
C PHE A 108 5.30 -0.27 14.38
N VAL A 109 5.59 0.79 13.59
CA VAL A 109 6.20 0.63 12.26
C VAL A 109 7.57 -0.03 12.37
N SER A 110 8.41 0.41 13.33
CA SER A 110 9.73 -0.17 13.55
C SER A 110 9.66 -1.64 13.90
N ASP A 111 8.73 -2.03 14.78
CA ASP A 111 8.56 -3.41 15.22
C ASP A 111 8.02 -4.27 14.08
N TYR A 112 7.04 -3.77 13.32
CA TYR A 112 6.50 -4.44 12.14
C TYR A 112 7.58 -4.69 11.08
N VAL A 113 8.32 -3.63 10.69
CA VAL A 113 9.42 -3.74 9.72
C VAL A 113 10.48 -4.72 10.19
N ARG A 114 10.85 -4.70 11.48
CA ARG A 114 11.82 -5.65 12.04
C ARG A 114 11.34 -7.10 11.94
N VAL A 115 10.07 -7.37 12.20
CA VAL A 115 9.50 -8.72 12.04
C VAL A 115 9.54 -9.14 10.58
N ILE A 116 9.08 -8.29 9.67
CA ILE A 116 9.08 -8.60 8.24
C ILE A 116 10.50 -8.83 7.71
N SER A 117 11.44 -7.93 8.02
CA SER A 117 12.81 -7.99 7.52
C SER A 117 13.58 -9.22 8.01
N THR A 118 13.23 -9.73 9.19
CA THR A 118 13.86 -10.93 9.77
C THR A 118 13.20 -12.22 9.27
N LYS A 119 11.88 -12.19 9.04
CA LYS A 119 11.10 -13.36 8.60
C LYS A 119 11.22 -13.62 7.10
N TYR A 120 11.35 -12.58 6.27
CA TYR A 120 11.30 -12.68 4.81
C TYR A 120 12.65 -12.31 4.16
N PRO A 121 13.40 -13.29 3.62
CA PRO A 121 14.73 -13.04 3.03
C PRO A 121 14.73 -12.08 1.83
N PHE A 122 13.60 -11.97 1.11
CA PHE A 122 13.47 -11.08 -0.05
C PHE A 122 13.41 -9.60 0.33
N TRP A 123 13.21 -9.25 1.60
CA TRP A 123 13.29 -7.88 2.09
C TRP A 123 14.65 -7.23 1.76
N ASN A 124 15.73 -7.99 1.92
CA ASN A 124 17.10 -7.51 1.70
C ASN A 124 17.49 -7.38 0.22
N ARG A 125 16.63 -7.78 -0.72
CA ARG A 125 16.93 -7.68 -2.17
C ARG A 125 17.12 -6.23 -2.62
N THR A 126 16.35 -5.32 -2.03
CA THR A 126 16.30 -3.90 -2.36
C THR A 126 16.52 -3.01 -1.13
N HIS A 127 16.86 -3.62 0.01
CA HIS A 127 16.87 -2.97 1.32
C HIS A 127 15.55 -2.24 1.63
N GLY A 128 14.41 -2.78 1.17
CA GLY A 128 13.08 -2.21 1.40
C GLY A 128 12.61 -1.18 0.36
N ALA A 129 13.38 -0.87 -0.68
CA ALA A 129 13.02 0.19 -1.63
C ALA A 129 11.80 -0.13 -2.53
N ASP A 130 11.48 -1.40 -2.72
CA ASP A 130 10.28 -1.88 -3.44
C ASP A 130 9.11 -2.21 -2.49
N HIS A 131 9.23 -1.85 -1.20
CA HIS A 131 8.21 -2.05 -0.19
C HIS A 131 7.46 -0.74 0.07
N PHE A 132 6.13 -0.78 0.08
CA PHE A 132 5.30 0.41 0.24
C PHE A 132 4.14 0.19 1.20
N THR A 133 3.65 1.29 1.74
CA THR A 133 2.44 1.38 2.55
C THR A 133 1.51 2.43 1.93
N SER A 134 0.21 2.24 2.06
CA SER A 134 -0.79 3.24 1.69
C SER A 134 -0.85 4.29 2.79
N CYS A 135 -0.14 5.39 2.61
CA CYS A 135 -0.12 6.50 3.55
C CYS A 135 -0.95 7.68 3.04
N LEU A 136 -1.96 8.08 3.81
CA LEU A 136 -2.73 9.30 3.53
C LEU A 136 -2.23 10.43 4.43
N LEU A 137 -1.38 11.30 3.86
CA LEU A 137 -0.90 12.64 4.28
C LEU A 137 -0.53 12.96 5.74
N VAL A 138 -0.80 12.11 6.73
CA VAL A 138 -0.53 12.38 8.16
C VAL A 138 0.91 12.00 8.54
N MET A 139 1.59 11.14 7.77
CA MET A 139 2.90 10.58 8.14
C MET A 139 4.09 11.01 7.27
N ILE A 140 3.90 11.78 6.19
CA ILE A 140 5.02 12.17 5.30
C ILE A 140 6.10 12.99 6.06
N GLY A 141 5.75 13.63 7.18
CA GLY A 141 6.72 14.30 8.06
C GLY A 141 7.35 13.45 9.17
N LEU A 142 6.97 12.17 9.34
CA LEU A 142 7.27 11.39 10.55
C LEU A 142 8.18 10.17 10.34
N VAL A 143 8.35 9.68 9.11
CA VAL A 143 9.18 8.50 8.81
C VAL A 143 10.45 8.94 8.08
N HIS A 144 11.48 9.31 8.85
CA HIS A 144 12.84 9.32 8.33
C HIS A 144 13.33 7.87 8.40
N PHE A 145 13.43 7.19 7.25
CA PHE A 145 14.06 5.87 7.19
C PHE A 145 15.54 6.02 7.53
N PRO A 146 16.04 5.47 8.65
CA PRO A 146 17.47 5.38 8.87
C PRO A 146 18.01 4.29 7.95
N SER A 147 18.94 4.66 7.08
CA SER A 147 19.76 3.72 6.34
C SER A 147 20.48 2.80 7.34
N LEU A 148 20.22 1.49 7.27
CA LEU A 148 21.06 0.45 7.88
C LEU A 148 22.06 -0.06 6.83
#